data_AF-A0A329CEG3-F1
#
_entry.id   AF-A0A329CEG3-F1
#
_cell.length_a   1.000
_cell.length_b   1.000
_cell.length_c   1.000
_cell.angle_alpha   90.00
_cell.angle_beta   90.00
_cell.angle_gamma   90.00
#
_symmetry.space_group_name_H-M   'P 1'
#
loop_
_entity.id
_entity.type
_entity.pdbx_description
1 polymer ?
#
loop_
_entity_poly.entity_id
_entity_poly.type
_entity_poly.pdbx_seq_one_letter_code
_entity_poly.pdbx_strand_id
1 'polypeptide(L)'
;MNPIVERDIAHVGMVMRASIMSCAPQIALVDYWRRRVTSLMKEKHLAELQVCALQRLLSELAEIEKELNVMRADRLPKAPA
;
A
#
# COMPACT_ATOMS: atom_id res chain seq x y z
N MET A 1 11.48 21.32 1.83
CA MET A 1 10.82 20.09 2.31
C MET A 1 9.48 20.46 2.88
N ASN A 2 8.40 19.82 2.44
CA ASN A 2 7.06 20.03 3.00
C ASN A 2 6.86 19.04 4.18
N PRO A 3 6.88 19.51 5.44
CA PRO A 3 6.81 18.64 6.62
C PRO A 3 5.47 17.90 6.76
N ILE A 4 4.42 18.40 6.12
CA ILE A 4 3.11 17.74 6.07
C ILE A 4 3.22 16.45 5.25
N VAL A 5 3.92 16.51 4.10
CA VAL A 5 4.13 15.36 3.22
C VAL A 5 5.02 14.31 3.90
N GLU A 6 6.03 14.72 4.66
CA GLU A 6 6.86 13.79 5.44
C GLU A 6 6.07 13.05 6.52
N ARG A 7 5.22 13.78 7.27
CA ARG A 7 4.36 13.17 8.27
C ARG A 7 3.38 12.19 7.62
N ASP A 8 2.83 12.53 6.47
CA ASP A 8 1.93 11.64 5.73
C ASP A 8 2.64 10.39 5.22
N ILE A 9 3.86 10.52 4.68
CA ILE A 9 4.68 9.37 4.25
C ILE A 9 4.98 8.45 5.44
N ALA A 10 5.41 9.02 6.58
CA ALA A 10 5.70 8.26 7.78
C ALA A 10 4.45 7.56 8.33
N HIS A 11 3.31 8.25 8.35
CA HIS A 11 2.04 7.67 8.76
C HIS A 11 1.64 6.51 7.86
N VAL A 12 1.64 6.70 6.53
CA VAL A 12 1.33 5.64 5.55
C VAL A 12 2.23 4.44 5.76
N GLY A 13 3.55 4.65 5.88
CA GLY A 13 4.50 3.55 6.12
C GLY A 13 4.24 2.75 7.39
N MET A 14 3.70 3.37 8.44
CA MET A 14 3.37 2.68 9.69
C MET A 14 2.04 1.93 9.64
N VAL A 15 0.99 2.54 9.07
CA VAL A 15 -0.38 2.00 9.22
C VAL A 15 -0.87 1.18 8.03
N MET A 16 -0.24 1.33 6.85
CA MET A 16 -0.72 0.72 5.61
C MET A 16 -0.80 -0.80 5.72
N ARG A 17 0.32 -1.48 5.99
CA ARG A 17 0.35 -2.95 6.07
C ARG A 17 -0.56 -3.48 7.18
N ALA A 18 -0.50 -2.87 8.37
CA ALA A 18 -1.31 -3.26 9.51
C ALA A 18 -2.81 -3.17 9.19
N SER A 19 -3.26 -2.07 8.57
CA SER A 19 -4.67 -1.89 8.21
C SER A 19 -5.16 -2.92 7.20
N ILE A 20 -4.34 -3.27 6.19
CA ILE A 20 -4.71 -4.25 5.15
C ILE A 20 -4.79 -5.67 5.72
N MET A 21 -3.88 -6.04 6.62
CA MET A 21 -3.81 -7.40 7.17
C MET A 21 -4.78 -7.65 8.32
N SER A 22 -5.13 -6.62 9.11
CA SER A 22 -5.95 -6.79 10.33
C SER A 22 -7.46 -6.59 10.11
N CYS A 23 -7.91 -5.76 9.16
CA CYS A 23 -9.33 -5.40 9.00
C CYS A 23 -10.12 -6.32 8.05
N ALA A 24 -9.75 -7.60 8.03
CA ALA A 24 -10.00 -8.56 6.97
C ALA A 24 -9.19 -8.22 5.69
N PRO A 25 -8.48 -9.20 5.11
CA PRO A 25 -7.70 -9.03 3.88
C PRO A 25 -8.61 -8.62 2.71
N GLN A 26 -8.81 -7.32 2.56
CA GLN A 26 -9.69 -6.73 1.56
C GLN A 26 -8.83 -6.05 0.51
N ILE A 27 -8.89 -6.56 -0.72
CA ILE A 27 -8.24 -5.94 -1.89
C ILE A 27 -8.66 -4.45 -2.03
N ALA A 28 -9.87 -4.11 -1.59
CA ALA A 28 -10.38 -2.74 -1.53
C ALA A 28 -9.50 -1.78 -0.69
N LEU A 29 -8.81 -2.27 0.35
CA LEU A 29 -7.87 -1.46 1.14
C LEU A 29 -6.57 -1.21 0.39
N VAL A 30 -6.10 -2.16 -0.43
CA VAL A 30 -4.95 -1.95 -1.33
C VAL A 30 -5.27 -0.82 -2.32
N ASP A 31 -6.45 -0.83 -2.92
CA ASP A 31 -6.89 0.21 -3.86
C ASP A 31 -7.04 1.59 -3.20
N TYR A 32 -7.49 1.63 -1.95
CA TYR A 32 -7.54 2.86 -1.16
C TYR A 32 -6.13 3.45 -0.96
N TRP A 33 -5.19 2.65 -0.45
CA TRP A 33 -3.82 3.11 -0.19
C TRP A 33 -3.07 3.47 -1.46
N ARG A 34 -3.25 2.71 -2.55
CA ARG A 34 -2.68 3.01 -3.86
C ARG A 34 -3.11 4.41 -4.34
N ARG A 35 -4.42 4.71 -4.28
CA ARG A 35 -4.94 6.03 -4.64
C ARG A 35 -4.35 7.14 -3.77
N ARG A 36 -4.23 6.91 -2.45
CA ARG A 36 -3.65 7.88 -1.52
C ARG A 36 -2.18 8.18 -1.83
N VAL A 37 -1.35 7.16 -2.04
CA VAL A 37 0.07 7.32 -2.38
C VAL A 37 0.24 8.01 -3.74
N THR A 38 -0.54 7.62 -4.75
CA THR A 38 -0.53 8.29 -6.06
C THR A 38 -0.98 9.75 -5.98
N SER A 39 -1.88 10.10 -5.07
CA SER A 39 -2.26 11.50 -4.82
C SER A 39 -1.09 12.30 -4.24
N LEU A 40 -0.37 11.74 -3.26
CA LEU A 40 0.81 12.38 -2.68
C LEU A 40 1.92 12.60 -3.73
N MET A 41 2.06 11.69 -4.70
CA MET A 41 3.02 11.86 -5.80
C MET A 41 2.68 13.02 -6.76
N LYS A 42 1.43 13.52 -6.74
CA LYS A 42 1.00 14.67 -7.57
C LYS A 42 1.25 16.01 -6.88
N GLU A 43 1.69 16.02 -5.63
CA GLU A 43 2.02 17.24 -4.91
C GLU A 43 3.18 18.00 -5.57
N LYS A 44 3.10 19.32 -5.57
CA LYS A 44 4.18 20.17 -6.11
C LYS A 44 5.32 20.22 -5.09
N HIS A 45 6.56 20.22 -5.57
CA HIS A 45 7.79 20.36 -4.77
C HIS A 45 8.13 19.16 -3.86
N LEU A 46 7.96 17.93 -4.37
CA LEU A 46 8.50 16.75 -3.71
C LEU A 46 10.03 16.75 -3.79
N ALA A 47 10.68 16.57 -2.65
CA ALA A 47 12.11 16.29 -2.61
C ALA A 47 12.39 14.86 -3.12
N GLU A 48 13.57 14.62 -3.67
CA GLU A 48 13.97 13.31 -4.19
C GLU A 48 13.79 12.19 -3.16
N LEU A 49 14.16 12.43 -1.90
CA LEU A 49 13.94 11.49 -0.79
C LEU A 49 12.46 11.16 -0.55
N GLN A 50 11.57 12.14 -0.74
CA GLN A 50 10.13 11.94 -0.59
C GLN A 50 9.57 11.10 -1.76
N VAL A 51 10.06 11.35 -2.98
CA VAL A 51 9.73 10.53 -4.16
C VAL A 51 10.17 9.08 -3.96
N CYS A 52 11.41 8.86 -3.53
CA CYS A 52 11.94 7.53 -3.22
C CYS A 52 11.12 6.82 -2.14
N ALA A 53 10.69 7.53 -1.09
CA ALA A 53 9.84 6.96 -0.06
C ALA A 53 8.47 6.56 -0.59
N LEU A 54 7.82 7.41 -1.39
CA LEU A 54 6.53 7.11 -2.02
C LEU A 54 6.62 5.92 -2.99
N GLN A 55 7.71 5.80 -3.76
CA GLN A 55 7.97 4.66 -4.62
C GLN A 55 8.12 3.35 -3.82
N ARG A 56 8.82 3.37 -2.69
CA ARG A 56 8.93 2.19 -1.80
C ARG A 56 7.56 1.76 -1.28
N LEU A 57 6.69 2.71 -0.91
CA LEU A 57 5.32 2.41 -0.48
C LEU A 57 4.48 1.77 -1.59
N LEU A 58 4.63 2.22 -2.85
CA LEU A 58 3.97 1.58 -3.99
C LEU A 58 4.47 0.14 -4.23
N SER A 59 5.78 -0.09 -4.09
CA SER A 59 6.35 -1.44 -4.18
C SER A 59 5.81 -2.35 -3.07
N GLU A 60 5.73 -1.85 -1.84
CA GLU A 60 5.18 -2.61 -0.71
C GLU A 60 3.70 -2.96 -0.94
N LEU A 61 2.89 -2.03 -1.47
CA LEU A 61 1.50 -2.33 -1.84
C LEU A 61 1.39 -3.43 -2.88
N ALA A 62 2.29 -3.46 -3.88
CA ALA A 62 2.30 -4.51 -4.89
C ALA A 62 2.64 -5.89 -4.29
N GLU A 63 3.56 -5.96 -3.32
CA GLU A 63 3.86 -7.20 -2.62
C GLU A 63 2.70 -7.66 -1.72
N ILE A 64 2.07 -6.74 -0.98
CA ILE A 64 0.88 -7.04 -0.18
C ILE A 64 -0.26 -7.58 -1.06
N GLU A 65 -0.46 -6.99 -2.25
CA GLU A 65 -1.46 -7.47 -3.21
C GLU A 65 -1.17 -8.91 -3.68
N LYS A 66 0.09 -9.24 -3.96
CA LYS A 66 0.50 -10.62 -4.28
C LYS A 66 0.21 -11.57 -3.14
N GLU A 67 0.61 -11.23 -1.91
CA GLU A 67 0.36 -12.03 -0.70
C GLU A 67 -1.15 -12.29 -0.52
N LEU A 68 -1.98 -11.26 -0.67
CA LEU A 68 -3.44 -11.36 -0.59
C LEU A 68 -4.02 -12.31 -1.66
N ASN A 69 -3.51 -12.24 -2.88
CA ASN A 69 -3.95 -13.11 -3.96
C ASN A 69 -3.57 -14.58 -3.72
N VAL A 70 -2.38 -14.84 -3.17
CA VAL A 70 -1.98 -16.19 -2.72
C VAL A 70 -2.94 -16.69 -1.64
N MET A 71 -3.19 -15.90 -0.59
CA MET A 71 -4.13 -16.27 0.48
C MET A 71 -5.58 -16.46 0.00
N ARG A 72 -5.98 -15.79 -1.08
CA ARG A 72 -7.29 -16.00 -1.73
C ARG A 72 -7.32 -17.31 -2.51
N ALA A 73 -6.27 -17.61 -3.26
CA ALA A 73 -6.14 -18.84 -4.02
C ALA A 73 -6.11 -20.08 -3.11
N ASP A 74 -5.39 -20.02 -1.99
CA ASP A 74 -5.34 -21.12 -1.01
C ASP A 74 -6.68 -21.41 -0.31
N ARG A 75 -7.57 -20.41 -0.27
CA ARG A 75 -8.92 -20.54 0.31
C ARG A 75 -9.97 -21.09 -0.66
N LEU A 76 -9.64 -21.22 -1.95
CA LEU A 76 -10.53 -21.89 -2.91
C LEU A 76 -10.39 -23.40 -2.75
N PRO A 77 -11.50 -24.15 -2.62
CA PRO A 77 -11.43 -25.60 -2.51
C PRO A 77 -10.80 -26.18 -3.79
N LYS A 78 -9.79 -27.04 -3.62
CA LYS A 78 -9.24 -27.81 -4.75
C LYS A 78 -10.36 -28.68 -5.31
N ALA A 79 -10.65 -28.55 -6.61
CA ALA A 79 -11.67 -29.34 -7.27
C ALA A 79 -11.38 -30.84 -7.08
N PRO A 80 -12.41 -31.70 -6.87
CA PRO A 80 -12.20 -33.13 -6.82
C PRO A 80 -11.66 -33.64 -8.16
N ALA A 81 -10.69 -34.55 -8.08
CA ALA A 81 -9.99 -35.17 -9.21
C ALA A 81 -10.89 -36.08 -10.04
#